data_AF-A0A256XMD7-F1
#
_entry.id   AF-A0A256XMD7-F1
#
_cell.length_a   1.000
_cell.length_b   1.000
_cell.length_c   1.000
_cell.angle_alpha   90.00
_cell.angle_beta   90.00
_cell.angle_gamma   90.00
#
_symmetry.space_group_name_H-M   'P 1'
#
loop_
_entity.id
_entity.type
_entity.pdbx_description
1 polymer ?
#
loop_
_entity_poly.entity_id
_entity_poly.type
_entity_poly.pdbx_seq_one_letter_code
_entity_poly.pdbx_strand_id
1 'polypeptide(L)'
;MIIIVDMKYTYRATGLARYYTGYFEALINKFTEMGVGIISKSFNPREANIKVKHESEVAIIKLNPQGDDIIVSFDVHKTLEHRSLEVAKTGLRFFSTILTGGSPVDATIYTIEDSFNYALSGQGGYLASTVANAIKDTAEELKHKIEERIGREEEKREEAESLASSVKSRILTLEEELDILKDEGKNVSKVAARVERARQLYEDAMLDFNAQKYTDAIAKLEAASRLLDRAESLLSEIY
;
A
#
# COMPACT_ATOMS: atom_id res chain seq x y z
N MET A 1 -29.13 22.05 31.86
CA MET A 1 -29.16 20.68 31.31
C MET A 1 -28.17 20.66 30.16
N ILE A 2 -26.96 20.13 30.36
CA ILE A 2 -25.98 20.02 29.27
C ILE A 2 -26.29 18.71 28.55
N ILE A 3 -26.78 18.83 27.32
CA ILE A 3 -26.99 17.68 26.44
C ILE A 3 -25.60 17.22 26.01
N ILE A 4 -25.15 16.06 26.52
CA ILE A 4 -24.01 15.35 25.95
C ILE A 4 -24.56 14.70 24.69
N VAL A 5 -24.32 15.32 23.53
CA VAL A 5 -24.63 14.72 22.24
C VAL A 5 -23.51 13.72 21.94
N ASP A 6 -23.75 12.46 22.29
CA ASP A 6 -22.89 11.33 21.91
C ASP A 6 -23.13 11.03 20.42
N MET A 7 -22.53 11.84 19.55
CA MET A 7 -22.56 11.59 18.11
C MET A 7 -21.41 10.65 17.74
N LYS A 8 -21.80 9.48 17.22
CA LYS A 8 -20.90 8.48 16.69
C LYS A 8 -20.65 8.70 15.21
N TYR A 9 -19.39 8.80 14.85
CA TYR A 9 -18.92 8.96 13.48
C TYR A 9 -18.36 7.65 12.97
N THR A 10 -18.61 7.29 11.72
CA THR A 10 -18.08 6.04 11.14
C THR A 10 -17.59 6.26 9.70
N TYR A 11 -16.43 5.69 9.38
CA TYR A 11 -15.79 5.74 8.07
C TYR A 11 -15.40 4.33 7.63
N ARG A 12 -15.54 4.05 6.33
CA ARG A 12 -15.12 2.80 5.72
C ARG A 12 -13.90 3.05 4.84
N ALA A 13 -12.74 2.57 5.27
CA ALA A 13 -11.52 2.60 4.48
C ALA A 13 -11.49 1.38 3.56
N THR A 14 -12.12 1.51 2.38
CA THR A 14 -12.32 0.40 1.44
C THR A 14 -11.02 -0.20 0.93
N GLY A 15 -10.90 -1.53 0.95
CA GLY A 15 -9.77 -2.29 0.38
C GLY A 15 -8.48 -2.24 1.20
N LEU A 16 -8.50 -1.66 2.40
CA LEU A 16 -7.30 -1.44 3.22
C LEU A 16 -7.09 -2.49 4.32
N ALA A 17 -7.95 -3.51 4.48
CA ALA A 17 -7.81 -4.50 5.56
C ALA A 17 -6.44 -5.21 5.56
N ARG A 18 -5.89 -5.51 4.38
CA ARG A 18 -4.55 -6.13 4.24
C ARG A 18 -3.41 -5.22 4.72
N TYR A 19 -3.67 -3.92 4.81
CA TYR A 19 -2.75 -2.88 5.24
C TYR A 19 -3.08 -2.36 6.64
N TYR A 20 -3.87 -3.11 7.42
CA TYR A 20 -4.41 -2.66 8.70
C TYR A 20 -3.36 -2.16 9.71
N THR A 21 -2.24 -2.87 9.86
CA THR A 21 -1.12 -2.41 10.72
C THR A 21 -0.56 -1.08 10.23
N GLY A 22 -0.32 -0.94 8.93
CA GLY A 22 0.19 0.30 8.33
C GLY A 22 -0.80 1.46 8.45
N TYR A 23 -2.10 1.17 8.33
CA TYR A 23 -3.17 2.15 8.55
C TYR A 23 -3.18 2.67 9.99
N PHE A 24 -3.09 1.77 10.97
CA PHE A 24 -3.00 2.16 12.39
C PHE A 24 -1.78 3.04 12.68
N GLU A 25 -0.60 2.65 12.20
CA GLU A 25 0.64 3.39 12.42
C GLU A 25 0.62 4.77 11.75
N ALA A 26 0.16 4.84 10.50
CA ALA A 26 0.02 6.10 9.77
C ALA A 26 -0.96 7.05 10.48
N LEU A 27 -2.09 6.53 10.97
CA LEU A 27 -3.08 7.33 11.69
C LEU A 27 -2.51 7.91 13.01
N ILE A 28 -1.73 7.12 13.75
CA ILE A 28 -1.04 7.56 14.97
C ILE A 28 -0.04 8.70 14.67
N ASN A 29 0.72 8.57 13.58
CA ASN A 29 1.65 9.60 13.16
C ASN A 29 0.90 10.88 12.74
N LYS A 30 -0.19 10.74 11.96
CA LYS A 30 -1.04 11.86 11.54
C LYS A 30 -1.58 12.66 12.73
N PHE A 31 -2.05 11.99 13.79
CA PHE A 31 -2.47 12.69 15.02
C PHE A 31 -1.34 13.48 15.68
N THR A 32 -0.13 12.92 15.69
CA THR A 32 1.04 13.57 16.25
C THR A 32 1.43 14.81 15.43
N GLU A 33 1.41 14.70 14.09
CA GLU A 33 1.67 15.80 13.16
C GLU A 33 0.64 16.94 13.29
N MET A 34 -0.63 16.58 13.53
CA MET A 34 -1.72 17.54 13.75
C MET A 34 -1.75 18.13 15.17
N GLY A 35 -0.76 17.83 16.02
CA GLY A 35 -0.69 18.36 17.39
C GLY A 35 -1.73 17.79 18.35
N VAL A 36 -2.36 16.67 18.00
CA VAL A 36 -3.35 15.99 18.84
C VAL A 36 -2.65 15.04 19.80
N GLY A 37 -2.85 15.24 21.11
CA GLY A 37 -2.22 14.44 22.14
C GLY A 37 -2.80 13.03 22.23
N ILE A 38 -1.96 12.00 22.09
CA ILE A 38 -2.38 10.60 22.25
C ILE A 38 -2.35 10.23 23.74
N ILE A 39 -3.52 9.98 24.33
CA ILE A 39 -3.66 9.59 25.74
C ILE A 39 -3.32 8.11 25.93
N SER A 40 -3.88 7.26 25.07
CA SER A 40 -3.67 5.82 25.13
C SER A 40 -3.93 5.18 23.78
N LYS A 41 -3.23 4.08 23.50
CA LYS A 41 -3.46 3.27 22.31
C LYS A 41 -3.35 1.79 22.64
N SER A 42 -4.15 0.97 21.98
CA SER A 42 -4.06 -0.47 21.99
C SER A 42 -4.26 -1.00 20.58
N PHE A 43 -3.54 -2.04 20.23
CA PHE A 43 -3.58 -2.64 18.91
C PHE A 43 -3.55 -4.16 19.03
N ASN A 44 -4.45 -4.82 18.31
CA ASN A 44 -4.39 -6.25 18.04
C ASN A 44 -4.93 -6.52 16.62
N PRO A 45 -4.75 -7.71 16.05
CA PRO A 45 -5.15 -7.99 14.67
C PRO A 45 -6.66 -7.87 14.35
N ARG A 46 -7.54 -7.78 15.35
CA ARG A 46 -9.01 -7.69 15.18
C ARG A 46 -9.57 -6.32 15.54
N GLU A 47 -8.87 -5.55 16.37
CA GLU A 47 -9.33 -4.25 16.82
C GLU A 47 -8.15 -3.40 17.32
N ALA A 48 -8.23 -2.10 17.06
CA ALA A 48 -7.36 -1.10 17.64
C ALA A 48 -8.21 -0.01 18.25
N ASN A 49 -7.81 0.47 19.42
CA ASN A 49 -8.46 1.57 20.12
C ASN A 49 -7.42 2.67 20.35
N ILE A 50 -7.76 3.90 19.97
CA ILE A 50 -6.93 5.08 20.13
C ILE A 50 -7.74 6.12 20.89
N LYS A 51 -7.16 6.68 21.95
CA LYS A 51 -7.75 7.80 22.69
C LYS A 51 -6.87 9.02 22.49
N VAL A 52 -7.46 10.09 21.98
CA VAL A 52 -6.76 11.33 21.68
C VAL A 52 -7.43 12.53 22.37
N LYS A 53 -6.68 13.60 22.57
CA LYS A 53 -7.14 14.81 23.25
C LYS A 53 -6.58 16.05 22.58
N HIS A 54 -7.43 17.08 22.49
CA HIS A 54 -7.04 18.44 22.16
C HIS A 54 -7.79 19.40 23.09
N GLU A 55 -7.07 20.23 23.83
CA GLU A 55 -7.63 21.15 24.84
C GLU A 55 -8.61 20.47 25.81
N SER A 56 -9.90 20.83 25.76
CA SER A 56 -10.97 20.26 26.58
C SER A 56 -11.71 19.11 25.88
N GLU A 57 -11.36 18.73 24.66
CA GLU A 57 -12.03 17.67 23.90
C GLU A 57 -11.24 16.35 23.94
N VAL A 58 -11.96 15.24 24.04
CA VAL A 58 -11.39 13.88 24.01
C VAL A 58 -12.14 13.07 22.97
N ALA A 59 -11.41 12.38 22.11
CA ALA A 59 -11.97 11.46 21.12
C ALA A 59 -11.52 10.02 21.40
N ILE A 60 -12.44 9.09 21.22
CA ILE A 60 -12.18 7.64 21.31
C ILE A 60 -12.43 7.07 19.93
N ILE A 61 -11.38 6.52 19.32
CA ILE A 61 -11.38 5.99 17.95
C ILE A 61 -11.18 4.49 18.03
N LYS A 62 -11.97 3.76 17.25
CA LYS A 62 -11.90 2.31 17.08
C LYS A 62 -11.68 1.96 15.63
N LEU A 63 -10.79 1.01 15.37
CA LEU A 63 -10.52 0.48 14.05
C LEU A 63 -10.75 -1.02 14.05
N ASN A 64 -11.54 -1.53 13.11
CA ASN A 64 -11.89 -2.95 13.01
C ASN A 64 -11.79 -3.40 11.53
N PRO A 65 -10.88 -4.33 11.17
CA PRO A 65 -10.87 -4.92 9.84
C PRO A 65 -12.12 -5.81 9.65
N GLN A 66 -12.88 -5.56 8.58
CA GLN A 66 -14.09 -6.30 8.22
C GLN A 66 -14.06 -6.62 6.72
N GLY A 67 -13.95 -7.91 6.38
CA GLY A 67 -13.75 -8.31 4.99
C GLY A 67 -12.46 -7.71 4.43
N ASP A 68 -12.56 -7.03 3.29
CA ASP A 68 -11.44 -6.33 2.66
C ASP A 68 -11.26 -4.89 3.16
N ASP A 69 -12.14 -4.40 4.05
CA ASP A 69 -12.19 -3.00 4.49
C ASP A 69 -11.74 -2.81 5.94
N ILE A 70 -11.40 -1.58 6.31
CA ILE A 70 -11.26 -1.17 7.71
C ILE A 70 -12.46 -0.28 8.07
N ILE A 71 -13.21 -0.67 9.09
CA ILE A 71 -14.24 0.18 9.68
C ILE A 71 -13.60 0.99 10.80
N VAL A 72 -13.67 2.31 10.65
CA VAL A 72 -13.19 3.25 11.67
C VAL A 72 -14.39 3.95 12.27
N SER A 73 -14.54 3.91 13.59
CA SER A 73 -15.59 4.65 14.28
C SER A 73 -15.00 5.50 15.39
N PHE A 74 -15.52 6.71 15.61
CA PHE A 74 -15.08 7.52 16.74
C PHE A 74 -16.21 8.35 17.34
N ASP A 75 -16.03 8.67 18.62
CA ASP A 75 -16.92 9.50 19.42
C ASP A 75 -16.09 10.64 20.04
N VAL A 76 -16.66 11.84 20.16
CA VAL A 76 -15.99 13.02 20.72
C VAL A 76 -16.79 13.58 21.89
N HIS A 77 -16.11 13.87 23.00
CA HIS A 77 -16.72 14.41 24.21
C HIS A 77 -15.94 15.61 24.75
N LYS A 78 -16.64 16.55 25.40
CA LYS A 78 -16.02 17.63 26.17
C LYS A 78 -15.73 17.18 27.60
N THR A 79 -14.50 17.37 28.03
CA THR A 79 -14.08 17.22 29.44
C THR A 79 -14.63 18.43 30.19
N LEU A 80 -15.63 18.23 31.04
CA LEU A 80 -16.14 19.30 31.91
C LEU A 80 -15.02 19.74 32.85
N GLU A 81 -14.54 20.97 32.70
CA GLU A 81 -13.63 21.59 33.66
C GLU A 81 -14.35 21.79 35.00
N HIS A 82 -13.70 21.35 36.09
CA HIS A 82 -14.14 21.32 37.49
C HIS A 82 -15.08 20.17 37.91
N ARG A 83 -14.49 18.99 38.12
CA ARG A 83 -14.40 18.42 39.48
C ARG A 83 -13.36 17.31 39.56
N SER A 84 -12.58 17.45 40.62
CA SER A 84 -11.48 16.64 41.10
C SER A 84 -11.83 15.14 41.28
N LEU A 85 -10.84 14.29 40.98
CA LEU A 85 -10.58 13.00 41.65
C LEU A 85 -11.45 11.74 41.39
N GLU A 86 -12.30 11.67 40.37
CA GLU A 86 -13.05 10.42 40.07
C GLU A 86 -12.79 9.77 38.70
N VAL A 87 -11.79 10.21 37.93
CA VAL A 87 -11.55 9.65 36.58
C VAL A 87 -10.76 8.32 36.59
N ALA A 88 -10.24 7.89 37.75
CA ALA A 88 -9.41 6.68 37.83
C ALA A 88 -10.21 5.36 37.95
N LYS A 89 -11.53 5.37 38.21
CA LYS A 89 -12.31 4.14 38.47
C LYS A 89 -13.37 3.79 37.42
N THR A 90 -13.65 4.68 36.48
CA THR A 90 -14.73 4.48 35.48
C THR A 90 -14.22 3.95 34.13
N GLY A 91 -12.90 3.78 33.95
CA GLY A 91 -12.31 3.22 32.73
C GLY A 91 -12.55 1.72 32.50
N LEU A 92 -13.09 1.00 33.49
CA LEU A 92 -13.21 -0.47 33.47
C LEU A 92 -14.67 -1.00 33.45
N ARG A 93 -15.69 -0.13 33.49
CA ARG A 93 -17.11 -0.57 33.61
C ARG A 93 -17.93 -0.55 32.33
N PHE A 94 -17.45 0.04 31.24
CA PHE A 94 -18.25 0.16 30.01
C PHE A 94 -18.00 -0.94 28.97
N PHE A 95 -17.24 -1.98 29.31
CA PHE A 95 -16.98 -3.11 28.42
C PHE A 95 -18.08 -4.20 28.39
N SER A 96 -19.18 -4.07 29.14
CA SER A 96 -20.14 -5.18 29.30
C SER A 96 -21.31 -5.23 28.31
N THR A 97 -21.55 -4.22 27.46
CA THR A 97 -22.78 -4.18 26.64
C THR A 97 -22.58 -4.48 25.15
N ILE A 98 -21.37 -4.82 24.68
CA ILE A 98 -21.14 -5.11 23.25
C ILE A 98 -20.49 -6.49 23.05
N LEU A 99 -21.02 -7.51 23.73
CA LEU A 99 -20.71 -8.91 23.43
C LEU A 99 -21.96 -9.77 23.16
N THR A 100 -23.16 -9.21 23.22
CA THR A 100 -24.38 -9.93 22.82
C THR A 100 -24.85 -9.42 21.47
N GLY A 101 -24.67 -10.27 20.47
CA GLY A 101 -24.86 -9.96 19.06
C GLY A 101 -26.24 -9.43 18.68
N GLY A 102 -26.19 -8.68 17.58
CA GLY A 102 -27.32 -8.31 16.75
C GLY A 102 -26.71 -7.78 15.46
N SER A 103 -26.96 -8.48 14.35
CA SER A 103 -26.52 -8.09 13.01
C SER A 103 -27.54 -7.13 12.41
N PRO A 104 -27.19 -5.87 12.08
CA PRO A 104 -27.94 -5.05 11.16
C PRO A 104 -27.13 -4.93 9.87
N VAL A 105 -27.30 -5.93 9.00
CA VAL A 105 -26.90 -5.80 7.60
C VAL A 105 -27.92 -4.86 6.93
N ASP A 106 -27.40 -3.91 6.16
CA ASP A 106 -28.08 -2.99 5.21
C ASP A 106 -28.79 -1.69 5.65
N ALA A 107 -29.22 -1.48 6.89
CA ALA A 107 -29.86 -0.19 7.26
C ALA A 107 -28.89 0.94 7.67
N THR A 108 -27.62 0.60 7.91
CA THR A 108 -26.64 1.50 8.56
C THR A 108 -25.79 2.29 7.56
N ILE A 109 -25.69 1.89 6.29
CA ILE A 109 -24.70 2.46 5.36
C ILE A 109 -25.02 3.92 4.98
N TYR A 110 -26.28 4.26 4.74
CA TYR A 110 -26.68 5.63 4.35
C TYR A 110 -26.59 6.65 5.50
N THR A 111 -26.72 6.22 6.76
CA THR A 111 -26.58 7.11 7.95
C THR A 111 -25.12 7.25 8.42
N ILE A 112 -24.23 6.37 7.96
CA ILE A 112 -22.80 6.36 8.28
C ILE A 112 -22.05 7.49 7.54
N GLU A 113 -22.27 7.66 6.24
CA GLU A 113 -21.62 8.71 5.44
C GLU A 113 -22.02 10.12 5.89
N ASP A 114 -23.30 10.33 6.19
CA ASP A 114 -23.82 11.64 6.64
C ASP A 114 -23.20 12.07 7.98
N SER A 115 -23.04 11.14 8.92
CA SER A 115 -22.39 11.43 10.21
C SER A 115 -20.92 11.84 10.02
N PHE A 116 -20.18 11.13 9.18
CA PHE A 116 -18.77 11.42 8.96
C PHE A 116 -18.57 12.70 8.16
N ASN A 117 -19.40 12.95 7.14
CA ASN A 117 -19.42 14.21 6.40
C ASN A 117 -19.77 15.39 7.31
N TYR A 118 -20.65 15.20 8.28
CA TYR A 118 -20.94 16.19 9.32
C TYR A 118 -19.68 16.52 10.16
N ALA A 119 -18.90 15.51 10.59
CA ALA A 119 -17.62 15.76 11.26
C ALA A 119 -16.62 16.48 10.35
N LEU A 120 -16.46 16.04 9.10
CA LEU A 120 -15.58 16.68 8.11
C LEU A 120 -15.92 18.16 7.89
N SER A 121 -17.21 18.51 7.89
CA SER A 121 -17.69 19.89 7.72
C SER A 121 -17.33 20.84 8.89
N GLY A 122 -16.80 20.32 10.00
CA GLY A 122 -16.52 21.10 11.21
C GLY A 122 -17.71 21.27 12.14
N GLN A 123 -18.92 20.87 11.74
CA GLN A 123 -20.13 20.99 12.55
C GLN A 123 -20.10 20.11 13.81
N GLY A 124 -19.31 19.04 13.81
CA GLY A 124 -19.06 18.16 14.97
C GLY A 124 -18.10 18.71 16.03
N GLY A 125 -17.52 19.90 15.82
CA GLY A 125 -16.46 20.46 16.68
C GLY A 125 -15.05 20.23 16.12
N TYR A 126 -14.07 20.90 16.72
CA TYR A 126 -12.69 20.92 16.20
C TYR A 126 -12.03 19.56 16.27
N LEU A 127 -12.09 18.87 17.42
CA LEU A 127 -11.47 17.56 17.52
C LEU A 127 -12.17 16.52 16.62
N ALA A 128 -13.49 16.63 16.43
CA ALA A 128 -14.23 15.75 15.53
C ALA A 128 -13.79 15.91 14.08
N SER A 129 -13.63 17.15 13.60
CA SER A 129 -13.16 17.40 12.23
C SER A 129 -11.70 17.01 12.05
N THR A 130 -10.84 17.31 13.03
CA THR A 130 -9.43 16.88 13.02
C THR A 130 -9.31 15.36 12.95
N VAL A 131 -10.11 14.63 13.73
CA VAL A 131 -10.12 13.16 13.70
C VAL A 131 -10.67 12.62 12.38
N ALA A 132 -11.77 13.19 11.87
CA ALA A 132 -12.32 12.78 10.58
C ALA A 132 -11.32 12.98 9.43
N ASN A 133 -10.66 14.15 9.38
CA ASN A 133 -9.64 14.44 8.37
C ASN A 133 -8.45 13.48 8.49
N ALA A 134 -7.94 13.25 9.70
CA ALA A 134 -6.83 12.31 9.91
C ALA A 134 -7.16 10.89 9.40
N ILE A 135 -8.37 10.40 9.67
CA ILE A 135 -8.86 9.09 9.22
C ILE A 135 -8.95 9.02 7.69
N LYS A 136 -9.54 10.04 7.07
CA LYS A 136 -9.73 10.11 5.62
C LYS A 136 -8.39 10.25 4.90
N ASP A 137 -7.55 11.20 5.31
CA ASP A 137 -6.23 11.43 4.73
C ASP A 137 -5.35 10.19 4.81
N THR A 138 -5.36 9.50 5.96
CA THR A 138 -4.59 8.25 6.12
C THR A 138 -5.04 7.18 5.11
N ALA A 139 -6.35 7.08 4.86
CA ALA A 139 -6.87 6.13 3.89
C ALA A 139 -6.45 6.50 2.46
N GLU A 140 -6.59 7.77 2.09
CA GLU A 140 -6.26 8.28 0.76
C GLU A 140 -4.76 8.18 0.47
N GLU A 141 -3.91 8.58 1.41
CA GLU A 141 -2.45 8.46 1.28
C GLU A 141 -1.98 7.02 1.13
N LEU A 142 -2.58 6.08 1.89
CA LEU A 142 -2.24 4.67 1.76
C LEU A 142 -2.71 4.10 0.43
N LYS A 143 -3.92 4.43 -0.02
CA LYS A 143 -4.40 4.03 -1.36
C LYS A 143 -3.48 4.55 -2.45
N HIS A 144 -3.11 5.82 -2.41
CA HIS A 144 -2.19 6.41 -3.37
C HIS A 144 -0.83 5.68 -3.39
N LYS A 145 -0.24 5.40 -2.22
CA LYS A 145 1.02 4.65 -2.11
C LYS A 145 0.91 3.22 -2.67
N ILE A 146 -0.24 2.58 -2.50
CA ILE A 146 -0.51 1.24 -3.04
C ILE A 146 -0.63 1.30 -4.56
N GLU A 147 -1.40 2.24 -5.09
CA GLU A 147 -1.58 2.47 -6.53
C GLU A 147 -0.25 2.81 -7.21
N GLU A 148 0.56 3.71 -6.63
CA GLU A 148 1.91 4.01 -7.12
C GLU A 148 2.84 2.80 -7.11
N ARG A 149 2.73 1.94 -6.10
CA ARG A 149 3.54 0.72 -6.02
C ARG A 149 3.14 -0.26 -7.11
N ILE A 150 1.83 -0.48 -7.30
CA ILE A 150 1.31 -1.37 -8.34
C ILE A 150 1.69 -0.81 -9.72
N GLY A 151 1.54 0.49 -9.95
CA GLY A 151 1.94 1.14 -11.19
C GLY A 151 3.42 0.95 -11.50
N ARG A 152 4.31 1.13 -10.51
CA ARG A 152 5.76 0.88 -10.68
C ARG A 152 6.10 -0.58 -10.93
N GLU A 153 5.39 -1.53 -10.32
CA GLU A 153 5.61 -2.95 -10.58
C GLU A 153 5.15 -3.33 -12.00
N GLU A 154 4.03 -2.80 -12.47
CA GLU A 154 3.55 -3.02 -13.84
C GLU A 154 4.47 -2.36 -14.87
N GLU A 155 4.93 -1.13 -14.64
CA GLU A 155 5.91 -0.45 -15.50
C GLU A 155 7.19 -1.29 -15.67
N LYS A 156 7.73 -1.82 -14.56
CA LYS A 156 8.91 -2.71 -14.61
C LYS A 156 8.62 -4.02 -15.33
N ARG A 157 7.40 -4.54 -15.20
CA ARG A 157 7.00 -5.76 -15.90
C ARG A 157 6.94 -5.52 -17.41
N GLU A 158 6.29 -4.44 -17.85
CA GLU A 158 6.20 -4.04 -19.25
C GLU A 158 7.60 -3.77 -19.86
N GLU A 159 8.47 -3.09 -19.11
CA GLU A 159 9.87 -2.88 -19.50
C GLU A 159 10.62 -4.20 -19.70
N ALA A 160 10.50 -5.13 -18.74
CA ALA A 160 11.12 -6.45 -18.84
C ALA A 160 10.56 -7.26 -20.02
N GLU A 161 9.25 -7.22 -20.28
CA GLU A 161 8.61 -7.89 -21.42
C GLU A 161 9.13 -7.34 -22.76
N SER A 162 9.24 -6.01 -22.88
CA SER A 162 9.78 -5.33 -24.06
C SER A 162 11.24 -5.72 -24.33
N LEU A 163 12.09 -5.65 -23.30
CA LEU A 163 13.49 -6.06 -23.39
C LEU A 163 13.64 -7.55 -23.72
N ALA A 164 12.83 -8.42 -23.10
CA ALA A 164 12.87 -9.86 -23.36
C ALA A 164 12.52 -10.18 -24.81
N SER A 165 11.50 -9.52 -25.37
CA SER A 165 11.13 -9.67 -26.77
C SER A 165 12.27 -9.25 -27.71
N SER A 166 12.86 -8.07 -27.46
CA SER A 166 13.98 -7.55 -28.24
C SER A 166 15.20 -8.47 -28.21
N VAL A 167 15.64 -8.87 -27.00
CA VAL A 167 16.79 -9.74 -26.79
C VAL A 167 16.58 -11.10 -27.45
N LYS A 168 15.40 -11.72 -27.27
CA LYS A 168 15.08 -13.01 -27.89
C LYS A 168 15.16 -12.95 -29.41
N SER A 169 14.56 -11.92 -30.02
CA SER A 169 14.60 -11.73 -31.47
C SER A 169 16.03 -11.66 -31.99
N ARG A 170 16.88 -10.86 -31.33
CA ARG A 170 18.29 -10.67 -31.71
C ARG A 170 19.12 -11.95 -31.54
N ILE A 171 18.88 -12.74 -30.48
CA ILE A 171 19.53 -14.04 -30.30
C ILE A 171 19.21 -14.95 -31.50
N LEU A 172 17.93 -15.08 -31.86
CA LEU A 172 17.50 -15.93 -32.97
C LEU A 172 18.14 -15.50 -34.29
N THR A 173 18.12 -14.20 -34.60
CA THR A 173 18.76 -13.67 -35.81
C THR A 173 20.27 -13.95 -35.84
N LEU A 174 20.97 -13.73 -34.73
CA LEU A 174 22.42 -13.98 -34.68
C LEU A 174 22.75 -15.47 -34.72
N GLU A 175 21.92 -16.34 -34.15
CA GLU A 175 22.08 -17.80 -34.26
C GLU A 175 21.96 -18.26 -35.73
N GLU A 176 20.97 -17.74 -36.47
CA GLU A 176 20.81 -18.02 -37.91
C GLU A 176 22.03 -17.56 -38.72
N GLU A 177 22.50 -16.31 -38.52
CA GLU A 177 23.68 -15.79 -39.22
C GLU A 177 24.97 -16.55 -38.87
N LEU A 178 25.12 -16.95 -37.61
CA LEU A 178 26.26 -17.75 -37.16
C LEU A 178 26.30 -19.10 -37.86
N ASP A 179 25.16 -19.74 -38.09
CA ASP A 179 25.09 -21.03 -38.75
C ASP A 179 25.42 -20.91 -40.24
N ILE A 180 24.92 -19.87 -40.92
CA ILE A 180 25.30 -19.57 -42.32
C ILE A 180 26.81 -19.36 -42.45
N LEU A 181 27.41 -18.52 -41.62
CA LEU A 181 28.85 -18.22 -41.69
C LEU A 181 29.73 -19.44 -41.34
N LYS A 182 29.27 -20.33 -40.44
CA LYS A 182 29.97 -21.60 -40.19
C LYS A 182 29.96 -22.49 -41.42
N ASP A 183 28.83 -22.59 -42.11
CA ASP A 183 28.70 -23.38 -43.33
C ASP A 183 29.58 -22.83 -44.46
N GLU A 184 29.81 -21.52 -44.48
CA GLU A 184 30.79 -20.84 -45.36
C GLU A 184 32.26 -21.02 -44.92
N GLY A 185 32.52 -21.70 -43.80
CA GLY A 185 33.87 -21.95 -43.28
C GLY A 185 34.52 -20.74 -42.59
N LYS A 186 33.73 -19.71 -42.21
CA LYS A 186 34.22 -18.52 -41.51
C LYS A 186 34.44 -18.82 -40.03
N ASN A 187 35.41 -18.12 -39.41
CA ASN A 187 35.65 -18.24 -37.97
C ASN A 187 34.69 -17.36 -37.17
N VAL A 188 33.65 -17.98 -36.61
CA VAL A 188 32.62 -17.28 -35.82
C VAL A 188 32.76 -17.41 -34.30
N SER A 189 33.83 -18.04 -33.81
CA SER A 189 33.98 -18.45 -32.40
C SER A 189 33.73 -17.31 -31.38
N LYS A 190 34.24 -16.11 -31.67
CA LYS A 190 34.09 -14.94 -30.79
C LYS A 190 32.67 -14.39 -30.75
N VAL A 191 31.94 -14.46 -31.86
CA VAL A 191 30.55 -14.03 -31.97
C VAL A 191 29.66 -15.06 -31.27
N ALA A 192 29.84 -16.34 -31.58
CA ALA A 192 29.11 -17.45 -30.97
C ALA A 192 29.19 -17.45 -29.43
N ALA A 193 30.39 -17.22 -28.86
CA ALA A 193 30.55 -17.16 -27.40
C ALA A 193 29.73 -16.03 -26.74
N ARG A 194 29.52 -14.90 -27.43
CA ARG A 194 28.72 -13.78 -26.91
C ARG A 194 27.23 -14.04 -27.02
N VAL A 195 26.78 -14.59 -28.15
CA VAL A 195 25.38 -14.97 -28.37
C VAL A 195 24.98 -16.03 -27.36
N GLU A 196 25.80 -17.06 -27.16
CA GLU A 196 25.54 -18.10 -26.15
C GLU A 196 25.46 -17.51 -24.74
N ARG A 197 26.37 -16.59 -24.38
CA ARG A 197 26.31 -15.94 -23.07
C ARG A 197 25.08 -15.04 -22.91
N ALA A 198 24.66 -14.36 -23.98
CA ALA A 198 23.43 -13.56 -23.99
C ALA A 198 22.18 -14.45 -23.83
N ARG A 199 22.16 -15.63 -24.46
CA ARG A 199 21.09 -16.64 -24.31
C ARG A 199 20.97 -17.13 -22.88
N GLN A 200 22.09 -17.44 -22.22
CA GLN A 200 22.08 -17.83 -20.80
C GLN A 200 21.53 -16.71 -19.91
N LEU A 201 21.94 -15.46 -20.14
CA LEU A 201 21.41 -14.31 -19.39
C LEU A 201 19.92 -14.09 -19.64
N TYR A 202 19.45 -14.32 -20.88
CA TYR A 202 18.04 -14.27 -21.22
C TYR A 202 17.24 -15.33 -20.45
N GLU A 203 17.70 -16.58 -20.42
CA GLU A 203 17.05 -17.66 -19.67
C GLU A 203 17.00 -17.37 -18.17
N ASP A 204 18.13 -16.92 -17.60
CA ASP A 204 18.22 -16.49 -16.20
C ASP A 204 17.31 -15.30 -15.88
N ALA A 205 17.09 -14.40 -16.85
CA ALA A 205 16.18 -13.28 -16.71
C ALA A 205 14.72 -13.73 -16.71
N MET A 206 14.36 -14.70 -17.56
CA MET A 206 13.00 -15.23 -17.60
C MET A 206 12.63 -16.00 -16.32
N LEU A 207 13.61 -16.64 -15.66
CA LEU A 207 13.41 -17.23 -14.34
C LEU A 207 13.06 -16.15 -13.29
N ASP A 208 13.79 -15.04 -13.28
CA ASP A 208 13.52 -13.91 -12.37
C ASP A 208 12.18 -13.22 -12.70
N PHE A 209 11.87 -13.07 -13.99
CA PHE A 209 10.60 -12.51 -14.45
C PHE A 209 9.41 -13.32 -13.95
N ASN A 210 9.46 -14.65 -14.10
CA ASN A 210 8.41 -15.55 -13.61
C ASN A 210 8.31 -15.57 -12.08
N ALA A 211 9.40 -15.23 -11.38
CA ALA A 211 9.42 -15.03 -9.94
C ALA A 211 9.03 -13.61 -9.50
N GLN A 212 8.53 -12.76 -10.41
CA GLN A 212 8.15 -11.35 -10.20
C GLN A 212 9.31 -10.46 -9.74
N LYS A 213 10.56 -10.86 -10.01
CA LYS A 213 11.78 -10.08 -9.72
C LYS A 213 12.17 -9.24 -10.94
N TYR A 214 11.28 -8.34 -11.34
CA TYR A 214 11.42 -7.62 -12.62
C TYR A 214 12.71 -6.78 -12.70
N THR A 215 13.18 -6.21 -11.59
CA THR A 215 14.45 -5.45 -11.58
C THR A 215 15.66 -6.33 -11.89
N ASP A 216 15.70 -7.56 -11.35
CA ASP A 216 16.79 -8.50 -11.63
C ASP A 216 16.71 -9.01 -13.08
N ALA A 217 15.49 -9.26 -13.58
CA ALA A 217 15.25 -9.63 -14.96
C ALA A 217 15.72 -8.53 -15.94
N ILE A 218 15.34 -7.27 -15.72
CA ILE A 218 15.76 -6.11 -16.53
C ILE A 218 17.30 -6.04 -16.59
N ALA A 219 17.97 -6.10 -15.45
CA ALA A 219 19.43 -5.99 -15.39
C ALA A 219 20.14 -7.09 -16.22
N LYS A 220 19.62 -8.32 -16.18
CA LYS A 220 20.13 -9.44 -16.98
C LYS A 220 19.84 -9.26 -18.48
N LEU A 221 18.65 -8.79 -18.84
CA LEU A 221 18.27 -8.51 -20.22
C LEU A 221 19.11 -7.38 -20.83
N GLU A 222 19.37 -6.31 -20.09
CA GLU A 222 20.30 -5.25 -20.52
C GLU A 222 21.72 -5.79 -20.74
N ALA A 223 22.21 -6.64 -19.83
CA ALA A 223 23.51 -7.26 -19.99
C ALA A 223 23.57 -8.17 -21.22
N ALA A 224 22.51 -8.95 -21.48
CA ALA A 224 22.36 -9.74 -22.70
C ALA A 224 22.36 -8.84 -23.94
N SER A 225 21.58 -7.76 -23.96
CA SER A 225 21.54 -6.78 -25.05
C SER A 225 22.94 -6.22 -25.37
N ARG A 226 23.72 -5.83 -24.35
CA ARG A 226 25.10 -5.33 -24.55
C ARG A 226 26.06 -6.38 -25.11
N LEU A 227 25.85 -7.66 -24.83
CA LEU A 227 26.62 -8.74 -25.44
C LEU A 227 26.24 -8.93 -26.91
N LEU A 228 24.96 -8.80 -27.23
CA LEU A 228 24.45 -8.88 -28.60
C LEU A 228 24.95 -7.68 -29.44
N ASP A 229 24.99 -6.47 -28.87
CA ASP A 229 25.55 -5.29 -29.57
C ASP A 229 27.00 -5.54 -29.99
N ARG A 230 27.79 -6.17 -29.11
CA ARG A 230 29.19 -6.54 -29.39
C ARG A 230 29.28 -7.70 -30.37
N ALA A 231 28.32 -8.64 -30.34
CA ALA A 231 28.26 -9.75 -31.28
C ALA A 231 27.98 -9.25 -32.69
N GLU A 232 27.00 -8.36 -32.86
CA GLU A 232 26.64 -7.71 -34.12
C GLU A 232 27.81 -6.88 -34.68
N SER A 233 28.49 -6.11 -33.84
CA SER A 233 29.70 -5.37 -34.25
C SER A 233 30.79 -6.30 -34.78
N LEU A 234 31.05 -7.42 -34.10
CA LEU A 234 32.06 -8.38 -34.55
C LEU A 234 31.61 -9.14 -35.80
N LEU A 235 30.31 -9.42 -35.93
CA LEU A 235 29.74 -10.05 -37.12
C LEU A 235 29.95 -9.17 -38.36
N SER A 236 29.77 -7.85 -38.22
CA SER A 236 30.01 -6.90 -39.31
C SER A 236 31.46 -6.84 -39.81
N GLU A 237 32.43 -7.30 -38.99
CA GLU A 237 33.85 -7.40 -39.39
C GLU A 237 34.17 -8.73 -40.11
N ILE A 238 33.26 -9.71 -40.09
CA ILE A 238 33.45 -11.03 -40.71
C ILE A 238 32.99 -11.04 -42.17
N TYR A 239 31.97 -10.24 -42.49
CA TYR A 239 31.53 -9.97 -43.87
C TYR A 239 32.59 -9.16 -44.61
#